data_AF-A0A4Q4D9M9-F1
#
_entry.id   AF-A0A4Q4D9M9-F1
#
_cell.length_a   1.000
_cell.length_b   1.000
_cell.length_c   1.000
_cell.angle_alpha   90.00
_cell.angle_beta   90.00
_cell.angle_gamma   90.00
#
_symmetry.space_group_name_H-M   'P 1'
#
loop_
_entity.id
_entity.type
_entity.pdbx_description
1 polymer ?
#
loop_
_entity_poly.entity_id
_entity_poly.type
_entity_poly.pdbx_seq_one_letter_code
_entity_poly.pdbx_strand_id
1 'polypeptide(L)'
;MDYDDLLHVDLGKLSTAVSDWKTVFQDLERLADNARDGMKAASDEARWQGANATVTRAFVGKTAKEFDDLRREAKSVWSVMNDAHSELLGLQRRAKDLTAEAGRAGFLVTRGQDGRVKVMEALCTPEGSGQKKLDQMQWYADTLTDIVSHAGEIDEATSRALRASHGGNPDNPGHGTYTSLDEDMFPRAVGLARLGNDAEPAQRQELRRLWASLSPEARARLWSQHKDGLLDADIFAPQVRRVAADDGAGPYDVEDPGWSDRWIHAQAGMMTDAGDFIGNTDASRNMNHYLEGSGDTLNLDVDRMLTDDETLRLTAETSVAAHQDRWRQQALEAFEQSGGKPVTIPVETPALGYTHSDRNWYLAVGSGMSNTTGAVTVVPGADGRPQVALDYQVNVWDRYNWDPGKSTPIGPTTITDADMARLHTTGLAREFDMRGSGSTQHVELGSGPAPLPDPPDPGRDGERTDPGREGVR
;
A
#
# COMPACT_ATOMS: atom_id res chain seq x y z
N MET A 1 -8.72 2.54 -18.97
CA MET A 1 -9.81 1.81 -18.31
C MET A 1 -10.45 2.70 -17.26
N ASP A 2 -11.77 2.65 -17.13
CA ASP A 2 -12.49 3.35 -16.07
C ASP A 2 -13.24 2.38 -15.13
N TYR A 3 -13.97 2.95 -14.17
CA TYR A 3 -14.70 2.19 -13.15
C TYR A 3 -15.76 1.25 -13.71
N ASP A 4 -16.54 1.72 -14.69
CA ASP A 4 -17.62 0.91 -15.26
C ASP A 4 -17.04 -0.22 -16.12
N ASP A 5 -15.97 0.08 -16.88
CA ASP A 5 -15.20 -0.93 -17.62
C ASP A 5 -14.72 -2.03 -16.67
N LEU A 6 -14.04 -1.69 -15.57
CA LEU A 6 -13.47 -2.67 -14.64
C LEU A 6 -14.56 -3.54 -13.99
N LEU A 7 -15.69 -2.95 -13.58
CA LEU A 7 -16.76 -3.70 -12.93
C LEU A 7 -17.45 -4.70 -13.86
N HIS A 8 -17.61 -4.34 -15.13
CA HIS A 8 -18.46 -5.08 -16.08
C HIS A 8 -17.69 -5.86 -17.13
N VAL A 9 -16.36 -5.67 -17.25
CA VAL A 9 -15.54 -6.44 -18.18
C VAL A 9 -15.68 -7.93 -17.91
N ASP A 10 -15.99 -8.67 -18.98
CA ASP A 10 -16.10 -10.12 -18.96
C ASP A 10 -14.70 -10.76 -19.09
N LEU A 11 -14.04 -10.93 -17.94
CA LEU A 11 -12.75 -11.61 -17.85
C LEU A 11 -12.84 -13.10 -18.19
N GLY A 12 -14.05 -13.66 -18.35
CA GLY A 12 -14.24 -15.03 -18.84
C GLY A 12 -13.69 -15.20 -20.27
N LYS A 13 -13.81 -14.19 -21.12
CA LYS A 13 -13.20 -14.22 -22.47
C LYS A 13 -11.68 -14.23 -22.42
N LEU A 14 -11.09 -13.47 -21.50
CA LEU A 14 -9.64 -13.48 -21.30
C LEU A 14 -9.18 -14.85 -20.77
N SER A 15 -9.93 -15.46 -19.84
CA SER A 15 -9.68 -16.83 -19.37
C SER A 15 -9.72 -17.88 -20.49
N THR A 16 -10.69 -17.77 -21.42
CA THR A 16 -10.74 -18.61 -22.61
C THR A 16 -9.49 -18.41 -23.48
N ALA A 17 -9.12 -17.17 -23.77
CA ALA A 17 -7.93 -16.89 -24.57
C ALA A 17 -6.63 -17.39 -23.90
N VAL A 18 -6.51 -17.27 -22.57
CA VAL A 18 -5.42 -17.87 -21.78
C VAL A 18 -5.39 -19.38 -21.98
N SER A 19 -6.54 -20.05 -21.93
CA SER A 19 -6.64 -21.50 -22.13
C SER A 19 -6.21 -21.91 -23.55
N ASP A 20 -6.66 -21.17 -24.56
CA ASP A 20 -6.29 -21.43 -25.96
C ASP A 20 -4.78 -21.26 -26.19
N TRP A 21 -4.19 -20.17 -25.68
CA TRP A 21 -2.74 -19.94 -25.77
C TRP A 21 -1.93 -20.97 -25.00
N LYS A 22 -2.45 -21.49 -23.88
CA LYS A 22 -1.85 -22.62 -23.18
C LYS A 22 -1.77 -23.85 -24.07
N THR A 23 -2.84 -24.16 -24.79
CA THR A 23 -2.87 -25.26 -25.75
C THR A 23 -1.87 -25.04 -26.88
N VAL A 24 -1.82 -23.85 -27.47
CA VAL A 24 -0.84 -23.50 -28.52
C VAL A 24 0.60 -23.70 -28.01
N PHE A 25 0.92 -23.22 -26.82
CA PHE A 25 2.21 -23.42 -26.18
C PHE A 25 2.54 -24.92 -26.02
N GLN A 26 1.62 -25.71 -25.47
CA GLN A 26 1.83 -27.14 -25.24
C GLN A 26 1.98 -27.95 -26.54
N ASP A 27 1.25 -27.57 -27.59
CA ASP A 27 1.38 -28.18 -28.91
C ASP A 27 2.73 -27.86 -29.57
N LEU A 28 3.15 -26.60 -29.50
CA LEU A 28 4.47 -26.17 -29.99
C LEU A 28 5.61 -26.80 -29.18
N GLU A 29 5.42 -27.01 -27.87
CA GLU A 29 6.38 -27.74 -27.04
C GLU A 29 6.60 -29.16 -27.54
N ARG A 30 5.52 -29.90 -27.79
CA ARG A 30 5.60 -31.24 -28.39
C ARG A 30 6.25 -31.24 -29.76
N LEU A 31 5.94 -30.25 -30.61
CA LEU A 31 6.54 -30.14 -31.95
C LEU A 31 8.03 -29.81 -31.88
N ALA A 32 8.44 -28.91 -30.97
CA ALA A 32 9.84 -28.58 -30.74
C ALA A 32 10.64 -29.78 -30.25
N ASP A 33 10.08 -30.56 -29.32
CA ASP A 33 10.72 -31.79 -28.83
C ASP A 33 10.83 -32.84 -29.94
N ASN A 34 9.76 -33.07 -30.72
CA ASN A 34 9.82 -33.96 -31.87
C ASN A 34 10.83 -33.51 -32.96
N ALA A 35 10.94 -32.20 -33.19
CA ALA A 35 11.90 -31.66 -34.15
C ALA A 35 13.35 -31.83 -33.66
N ARG A 36 13.59 -31.61 -32.36
CA ARG A 36 14.91 -31.75 -31.73
C ARG A 36 15.34 -33.22 -31.63
N ASP A 37 14.50 -34.05 -31.03
CA ASP A 37 14.85 -35.41 -30.61
C ASP A 37 14.53 -36.45 -31.70
N GLY A 38 13.67 -36.10 -32.66
CA GLY A 38 13.38 -36.91 -33.83
C GLY A 38 14.14 -36.45 -35.06
N MET A 39 13.66 -35.38 -35.71
CA MET A 39 14.15 -34.95 -37.03
C MET A 39 15.64 -34.58 -37.01
N LYS A 40 16.05 -33.73 -36.05
CA LYS A 40 17.43 -33.26 -35.95
C LYS A 40 18.37 -34.38 -35.49
N ALA A 41 18.05 -35.09 -34.43
CA ALA A 41 18.85 -36.23 -33.97
C ALA A 41 19.08 -37.27 -35.07
N ALA A 42 18.02 -37.66 -35.81
CA ALA A 42 18.15 -38.60 -36.92
C ALA A 42 19.01 -38.04 -38.06
N SER A 43 18.91 -36.74 -38.37
CA SER A 43 19.74 -36.08 -39.39
C SER A 43 21.23 -36.05 -39.00
N ASP A 44 21.50 -35.83 -37.72
CA ASP A 44 22.85 -35.80 -37.15
C ASP A 44 23.48 -37.21 -37.14
N GLU A 45 22.73 -38.25 -36.78
CA GLU A 45 23.19 -39.65 -36.73
C GLU A 45 23.29 -40.33 -38.11
N ALA A 46 22.56 -39.83 -39.11
CA ALA A 46 22.55 -40.42 -40.44
C ALA A 46 23.95 -40.48 -41.05
N ARG A 47 24.35 -41.64 -41.58
CA ARG A 47 25.69 -41.87 -42.18
C ARG A 47 25.85 -41.29 -43.60
N TRP A 48 24.87 -40.53 -44.09
CA TRP A 48 24.88 -39.90 -45.41
C TRP A 48 25.90 -38.74 -45.46
N GLN A 49 26.71 -38.71 -46.53
CA GLN A 49 27.77 -37.73 -46.77
C GLN A 49 27.63 -36.98 -48.10
N GLY A 50 28.41 -35.91 -48.28
CA GLY A 50 28.43 -35.07 -49.48
C GLY A 50 27.66 -33.76 -49.34
N ALA A 51 27.64 -32.95 -50.40
CA ALA A 51 27.08 -31.60 -50.38
C ALA A 51 25.62 -31.56 -49.92
N ASN A 52 24.79 -32.49 -50.40
CA ASN A 52 23.39 -32.59 -50.03
C ASN A 52 23.23 -32.83 -48.51
N ALA A 53 24.10 -33.63 -47.89
CA ALA A 53 24.06 -33.91 -46.45
C ALA A 53 24.30 -32.63 -45.64
N THR A 54 25.24 -31.80 -46.10
CA THR A 54 25.61 -30.55 -45.43
C THR A 54 24.44 -29.56 -45.45
N VAL A 55 23.82 -29.35 -46.62
CA VAL A 55 22.69 -28.43 -46.78
C VAL A 55 21.47 -28.91 -45.99
N THR A 56 21.14 -30.21 -46.08
CA THR A 56 19.97 -30.78 -45.42
C THR A 56 20.09 -30.72 -43.90
N ARG A 57 21.25 -31.05 -43.33
CA ARG A 57 21.47 -30.95 -41.88
C ARG A 57 21.34 -29.52 -41.37
N ALA A 58 21.91 -28.54 -42.09
CA ALA A 58 21.77 -27.14 -41.72
C ALA A 58 20.31 -26.67 -41.77
N PHE A 59 19.56 -27.07 -42.82
CA PHE A 59 18.14 -26.77 -42.93
C PHE A 59 17.32 -27.40 -41.79
N VAL A 60 17.52 -28.69 -41.49
CA VAL A 60 16.85 -29.38 -40.38
C VAL A 60 17.17 -28.72 -39.05
N GLY A 61 18.44 -28.37 -38.82
CA GLY A 61 18.86 -27.65 -37.61
C GLY A 61 18.17 -26.30 -37.46
N LYS A 62 18.04 -25.54 -38.55
CA LYS A 62 17.29 -24.27 -38.55
C LYS A 62 15.82 -24.51 -38.25
N THR A 63 15.17 -25.46 -38.93
CA THR A 63 13.76 -25.79 -38.70
C THR A 63 13.49 -26.20 -37.24
N ALA A 64 14.34 -27.04 -36.64
CA ALA A 64 14.20 -27.41 -35.23
C ALA A 64 14.35 -26.19 -34.30
N LYS A 65 15.22 -25.23 -34.65
CA LYS A 65 15.34 -23.97 -33.93
C LYS A 65 14.07 -23.11 -34.05
N GLU A 66 13.48 -22.97 -35.25
CA GLU A 66 12.25 -22.19 -35.43
C GLU A 66 11.09 -22.73 -34.56
N PHE A 67 10.96 -24.06 -34.43
CA PHE A 67 9.98 -24.65 -33.50
C PHE A 67 10.26 -24.31 -32.04
N ASP A 68 11.53 -24.30 -31.62
CA ASP A 68 11.88 -23.91 -30.25
C ASP A 68 11.63 -22.42 -29.98
N ASP A 69 11.89 -21.55 -30.95
CA ASP A 69 11.64 -20.12 -30.84
C ASP A 69 10.11 -19.85 -30.79
N LEU A 70 9.31 -20.49 -31.65
CA LEU A 70 7.84 -20.42 -31.60
C LEU A 70 7.28 -20.90 -30.26
N ARG A 71 7.81 -22.00 -29.72
CA ARG A 71 7.43 -22.51 -28.39
C ARG A 71 7.70 -21.47 -27.30
N ARG A 72 8.85 -20.80 -27.35
CA ARG A 72 9.22 -19.76 -26.35
C ARG A 72 8.30 -18.54 -26.44
N GLU A 73 8.02 -18.07 -27.65
CA GLU A 73 7.08 -16.98 -27.87
C GLU A 73 5.69 -17.34 -27.35
N ALA A 74 5.15 -18.50 -27.73
CA ALA A 74 3.83 -18.95 -27.28
C ALA A 74 3.76 -19.10 -25.75
N LYS A 75 4.82 -19.62 -25.12
CA LYS A 75 4.92 -19.67 -23.66
C LYS A 75 4.89 -18.27 -23.06
N SER A 76 5.65 -17.33 -23.63
CA SER A 76 5.71 -15.95 -23.16
C SER A 76 4.35 -15.25 -23.26
N VAL A 77 3.64 -15.40 -24.39
CA VAL A 77 2.28 -14.87 -24.58
C VAL A 77 1.32 -15.47 -23.55
N TRP A 78 1.32 -16.79 -23.39
CA TRP A 78 0.49 -17.47 -22.41
C TRP A 78 0.75 -16.96 -20.98
N SER A 79 2.02 -16.87 -20.57
CA SER A 79 2.42 -16.42 -19.24
C SER A 79 1.94 -15.01 -18.94
N VAL A 80 2.14 -14.07 -19.87
CA VAL A 80 1.67 -12.67 -19.74
C VAL A 80 0.15 -12.61 -19.61
N MET A 81 -0.59 -13.32 -20.47
CA MET A 81 -2.05 -13.30 -20.41
C MET A 81 -2.60 -13.95 -19.14
N ASN A 82 -1.96 -15.03 -18.68
CA ASN A 82 -2.37 -15.75 -17.47
C ASN A 82 -2.18 -14.90 -16.21
N ASP A 83 -1.08 -14.16 -16.15
CA ASP A 83 -0.80 -13.25 -15.04
C ASP A 83 -1.75 -12.05 -15.06
N ALA A 84 -1.90 -11.39 -16.21
CA ALA A 84 -2.85 -10.30 -16.41
C ALA A 84 -4.29 -10.69 -16.03
N HIS A 85 -4.73 -11.89 -16.42
CA HIS A 85 -6.04 -12.41 -16.04
C HIS A 85 -6.18 -12.57 -14.52
N SER A 86 -5.17 -13.12 -13.85
CA SER A 86 -5.18 -13.31 -12.40
C SER A 86 -5.28 -11.97 -11.66
N GLU A 87 -4.45 -11.00 -12.05
CA GLU A 87 -4.40 -9.66 -11.46
C GLU A 87 -5.72 -8.89 -11.67
N LEU A 88 -6.19 -8.80 -12.92
CA LEU A 88 -7.45 -8.11 -13.25
C LEU A 88 -8.65 -8.75 -12.55
N LEU A 89 -8.68 -10.08 -12.40
CA LEU A 89 -9.74 -10.78 -11.68
C LEU A 89 -9.72 -10.43 -10.19
N GLY A 90 -8.54 -10.34 -9.57
CA GLY A 90 -8.39 -9.91 -8.19
C GLY A 90 -8.88 -8.46 -7.98
N LEU A 91 -8.44 -7.55 -8.85
CA LEU A 91 -8.81 -6.13 -8.79
C LEU A 91 -10.32 -5.93 -9.03
N GLN A 92 -10.92 -6.61 -10.00
CA GLN A 92 -12.36 -6.56 -10.24
C GLN A 92 -13.15 -7.05 -9.02
N ARG A 93 -12.72 -8.15 -8.38
CA ARG A 93 -13.37 -8.66 -7.16
C ARG A 93 -13.29 -7.63 -6.02
N ARG A 94 -12.10 -7.08 -5.76
CA ARG A 94 -11.90 -6.06 -4.72
C ARG A 94 -12.78 -4.82 -4.97
N ALA A 95 -12.86 -4.36 -6.22
CA ALA A 95 -13.73 -3.24 -6.60
C ALA A 95 -15.21 -3.54 -6.36
N LYS A 96 -15.69 -4.75 -6.71
CA LYS A 96 -17.08 -5.19 -6.46
C LYS A 96 -17.39 -5.27 -4.97
N ASP A 97 -16.49 -5.83 -4.18
CA ASP A 97 -16.67 -5.99 -2.74
C ASP A 97 -16.72 -4.63 -2.02
N LEU A 98 -15.81 -3.71 -2.35
CA LEU A 98 -15.81 -2.34 -1.83
C LEU A 98 -17.04 -1.55 -2.26
N THR A 99 -17.50 -1.72 -3.51
CA THR A 99 -18.74 -1.09 -4.00
C THR A 99 -19.94 -1.59 -3.22
N ALA A 100 -20.04 -2.90 -2.98
CA ALA A 100 -21.11 -3.48 -2.17
C ALA A 100 -21.04 -3.03 -0.70
N GLU A 101 -19.84 -2.86 -0.16
CA GLU A 101 -19.62 -2.33 1.18
C GLU A 101 -20.07 -0.86 1.30
N ALA A 102 -19.67 -0.02 0.34
CA ALA A 102 -20.12 1.38 0.27
C ALA A 102 -21.66 1.46 0.19
N GLY A 103 -22.29 0.59 -0.60
CA GLY A 103 -23.75 0.48 -0.68
C GLY A 103 -24.41 0.13 0.66
N ARG A 104 -23.83 -0.83 1.42
CA ARG A 104 -24.30 -1.15 2.79
C ARG A 104 -24.10 0.01 3.77
N ALA A 105 -23.10 0.85 3.54
CA ALA A 105 -22.84 2.06 4.31
C ALA A 105 -23.73 3.25 3.90
N GLY A 106 -24.64 3.08 2.93
CA GLY A 106 -25.56 4.14 2.49
C GLY A 106 -25.00 5.06 1.40
N PHE A 107 -23.93 4.64 0.73
CA PHE A 107 -23.31 5.40 -0.36
C PHE A 107 -23.64 4.84 -1.74
N LEU A 108 -23.76 5.74 -2.70
CA LEU A 108 -23.81 5.44 -4.13
C LEU A 108 -22.43 5.69 -4.73
N VAL A 109 -21.88 4.66 -5.37
CA VAL A 109 -20.63 4.72 -6.11
C VAL A 109 -20.95 4.90 -7.60
N THR A 110 -20.28 5.86 -8.22
CA THR A 110 -20.46 6.21 -9.63
C THR A 110 -19.11 6.50 -10.29
N ARG A 111 -19.07 6.39 -11.61
CA ARG A 111 -17.94 6.87 -12.40
C ARG A 111 -17.77 8.39 -12.24
N GLY A 112 -16.55 8.82 -11.94
CA GLY A 112 -16.10 10.21 -11.97
C GLY A 112 -15.43 10.60 -13.29
N GLN A 113 -14.86 11.79 -13.33
CA GLN A 113 -14.05 12.26 -14.47
C GLN A 113 -12.61 11.74 -14.39
N ASP A 114 -11.92 11.68 -15.52
CA ASP A 114 -10.49 11.34 -15.62
C ASP A 114 -10.08 10.03 -14.93
N GLY A 115 -10.94 9.00 -15.04
CA GLY A 115 -10.69 7.68 -14.44
C GLY A 115 -10.90 7.62 -12.92
N ARG A 116 -11.31 8.72 -12.29
CA ARG A 116 -11.64 8.74 -10.86
C ARG A 116 -13.01 8.13 -10.58
N VAL A 117 -13.21 7.72 -9.34
CA VAL A 117 -14.48 7.24 -8.81
C VAL A 117 -15.09 8.33 -7.94
N LYS A 118 -16.41 8.52 -8.06
CA LYS A 118 -17.18 9.44 -7.23
C LYS A 118 -18.10 8.65 -6.31
N VAL A 119 -18.04 8.98 -5.03
CA VAL A 119 -18.92 8.42 -4.00
C VAL A 119 -19.78 9.54 -3.44
N MET A 120 -21.07 9.29 -3.28
CA MET A 120 -22.03 10.25 -2.72
C MET A 120 -23.02 9.53 -1.82
N GLU A 121 -23.74 10.25 -0.96
CA GLU A 121 -24.82 9.65 -0.17
C GLU A 121 -25.95 9.18 -1.10
N ALA A 122 -26.48 7.99 -0.84
CA ALA A 122 -27.61 7.46 -1.59
C ALA A 122 -28.92 8.22 -1.28
N LEU A 123 -29.02 8.80 -0.09
CA LEU A 123 -30.13 9.63 0.35
C LEU A 123 -29.58 10.93 0.96
N CYS A 124 -29.96 12.07 0.39
CA CYS A 124 -29.59 13.38 0.95
C CYS A 124 -30.48 13.73 2.14
N THR A 125 -29.90 14.19 3.24
CA THR A 125 -30.63 14.78 4.38
C THR A 125 -30.59 16.31 4.30
N PRO A 126 -31.61 17.02 4.83
CA PRO A 126 -31.61 18.50 4.87
C PRO A 126 -30.48 19.09 5.71
N GLU A 127 -29.99 18.34 6.70
CA GLU A 127 -28.94 18.75 7.65
C GLU A 127 -27.52 18.67 7.05
N GLY A 128 -27.36 18.07 5.86
CA GLY A 128 -26.05 17.82 5.25
C GLY A 128 -25.32 16.60 5.82
N SER A 129 -24.14 16.32 5.26
CA SER A 129 -23.28 15.21 5.66
C SER A 129 -22.37 15.63 6.81
N GLY A 130 -22.37 14.86 7.91
CA GLY A 130 -21.35 14.98 8.95
C GLY A 130 -19.95 14.63 8.42
N GLN A 131 -18.90 15.17 9.05
CA GLN A 131 -17.53 15.04 8.57
C GLN A 131 -17.08 13.58 8.45
N LYS A 132 -17.51 12.70 9.36
CA LYS A 132 -17.20 11.27 9.30
C LYS A 132 -17.67 10.64 8.00
N LYS A 133 -18.87 10.98 7.55
CA LYS A 133 -19.42 10.48 6.28
C LYS A 133 -18.64 11.04 5.09
N LEU A 134 -18.27 12.33 5.12
CA LEU A 134 -17.45 12.95 4.08
C LEU A 134 -16.13 12.19 3.92
N ASP A 135 -15.47 11.88 5.02
CA ASP A 135 -14.21 11.12 5.02
C ASP A 135 -14.39 9.69 4.51
N GLN A 136 -15.50 9.02 4.87
CA GLN A 136 -15.81 7.69 4.34
C GLN A 136 -16.00 7.72 2.83
N MET A 137 -16.77 8.70 2.32
CA MET A 137 -16.97 8.86 0.88
C MET A 137 -15.64 9.10 0.16
N GLN A 138 -14.78 9.96 0.72
CA GLN A 138 -13.46 10.24 0.17
C GLN A 138 -12.58 8.97 0.17
N TRP A 139 -12.56 8.21 1.26
CA TRP A 139 -11.79 6.96 1.35
C TRP A 139 -12.24 5.93 0.31
N TYR A 140 -13.56 5.70 0.15
CA TYR A 140 -14.06 4.79 -0.88
C TYR A 140 -13.72 5.29 -2.28
N ALA A 141 -13.85 6.60 -2.54
CA ALA A 141 -13.52 7.21 -3.82
C ALA A 141 -12.04 7.02 -4.17
N ASP A 142 -11.14 7.31 -3.24
CA ASP A 142 -9.70 7.19 -3.46
C ASP A 142 -9.28 5.73 -3.62
N THR A 143 -9.78 4.83 -2.76
CA THR A 143 -9.44 3.40 -2.81
C THR A 143 -9.92 2.76 -4.11
N LEU A 144 -11.14 3.06 -4.56
CA LEU A 144 -11.66 2.55 -5.83
C LEU A 144 -10.95 3.17 -7.03
N THR A 145 -10.57 4.45 -6.96
CA THR A 145 -9.75 5.11 -8.00
C THR A 145 -8.37 4.46 -8.11
N ASP A 146 -7.74 4.11 -6.98
CA ASP A 146 -6.46 3.40 -6.98
C ASP A 146 -6.59 2.00 -7.60
N ILE A 147 -7.65 1.26 -7.30
CA ILE A 147 -7.92 -0.05 -7.92
C ILE A 147 -8.13 0.07 -9.44
N VAL A 148 -8.88 1.08 -9.90
CA VAL A 148 -9.08 1.34 -11.34
C VAL A 148 -7.75 1.72 -12.02
N SER A 149 -6.95 2.57 -11.37
CA SER A 149 -5.62 2.97 -11.86
C SER A 149 -4.68 1.76 -11.95
N HIS A 150 -4.68 0.90 -10.93
CA HIS A 150 -3.92 -0.34 -10.93
C HIS A 150 -4.32 -1.24 -12.10
N ALA A 151 -5.62 -1.45 -12.30
CA ALA A 151 -6.10 -2.28 -13.38
C ALA A 151 -5.68 -1.69 -14.76
N GLY A 152 -5.67 -0.36 -14.90
CA GLY A 152 -5.14 0.31 -16.11
C GLY A 152 -3.64 0.08 -16.31
N GLU A 153 -2.86 0.07 -15.24
CA GLU A 153 -1.43 -0.28 -15.29
C GLU A 153 -1.19 -1.73 -15.72
N ILE A 154 -2.03 -2.68 -15.25
CA ILE A 154 -2.00 -4.08 -15.69
C ILE A 154 -2.28 -4.18 -17.20
N ASP A 155 -3.31 -3.50 -17.70
CA ASP A 155 -3.67 -3.50 -19.12
C ASP A 155 -2.52 -2.96 -19.99
N GLU A 156 -1.94 -1.83 -19.61
CA GLU A 156 -0.81 -1.22 -20.32
C GLU A 156 0.46 -2.09 -20.28
N ALA A 157 0.77 -2.69 -19.13
CA ALA A 157 1.88 -3.64 -19.00
C ALA A 157 1.66 -4.88 -19.86
N THR A 158 0.44 -5.42 -19.88
CA THR A 158 0.06 -6.55 -20.73
C THR A 158 0.26 -6.21 -22.21
N SER A 159 -0.18 -5.03 -22.64
CA SER A 159 -0.02 -4.56 -24.01
C SER A 159 1.46 -4.46 -24.44
N ARG A 160 2.32 -3.91 -23.56
CA ARG A 160 3.76 -3.82 -23.82
C ARG A 160 4.42 -5.19 -23.84
N ALA A 161 4.13 -6.03 -22.84
CA ALA A 161 4.68 -7.37 -22.71
C ALA A 161 4.32 -8.24 -23.92
N LEU A 162 3.05 -8.25 -24.37
CA LEU A 162 2.63 -9.00 -25.55
C LEU A 162 3.33 -8.53 -26.83
N ARG A 163 3.48 -7.22 -27.04
CA ARG A 163 4.23 -6.68 -28.19
C ARG A 163 5.70 -7.10 -28.14
N ALA A 164 6.30 -7.09 -26.95
CA ALA A 164 7.68 -7.50 -26.74
C ALA A 164 7.87 -9.02 -26.91
N SER A 165 6.91 -9.85 -26.47
CA SER A 165 6.89 -11.29 -26.71
C SER A 165 6.89 -11.62 -28.19
N HIS A 166 6.03 -10.94 -28.99
CA HIS A 166 5.95 -11.15 -30.44
C HIS A 166 7.13 -10.56 -31.22
N GLY A 167 7.77 -9.50 -30.73
CA GLY A 167 8.94 -8.88 -31.37
C GLY A 167 8.65 -8.12 -32.67
N GLY A 168 7.42 -8.15 -33.19
CA GLY A 168 6.94 -7.29 -34.28
C GLY A 168 7.31 -7.74 -35.69
N ASN A 169 7.92 -8.91 -35.85
CA ASN A 169 8.25 -9.47 -37.16
C ASN A 169 7.21 -10.55 -37.56
N PRO A 170 6.43 -10.36 -38.64
CA PRO A 170 5.44 -11.35 -39.06
C PRO A 170 6.04 -12.68 -39.56
N ASP A 171 7.33 -12.68 -39.92
CA ASP A 171 8.01 -13.83 -40.53
C ASP A 171 9.02 -14.51 -39.60
N ASN A 172 9.19 -14.01 -38.36
CA ASN A 172 10.16 -14.55 -37.41
C ASN A 172 9.60 -14.51 -36.00
N PRO A 173 9.67 -15.62 -35.23
CA PRO A 173 9.20 -15.63 -33.86
C PRO A 173 9.90 -14.57 -33.01
N GLY A 174 9.17 -14.02 -32.05
CA GLY A 174 9.72 -13.11 -31.08
C GLY A 174 10.69 -13.80 -30.11
N HIS A 175 11.53 -13.00 -29.48
CA HIS A 175 12.57 -13.48 -28.56
C HIS A 175 12.41 -12.94 -27.13
N GLY A 176 11.31 -12.24 -26.86
CA GLY A 176 10.93 -11.86 -25.50
C GLY A 176 10.61 -13.10 -24.67
N THR A 177 11.21 -13.19 -23.49
CA THR A 177 10.98 -14.31 -22.56
C THR A 177 10.33 -13.80 -21.29
N TYR A 178 9.01 -13.62 -21.35
CA TYR A 178 8.21 -13.27 -20.17
C TYR A 178 7.73 -14.52 -19.47
N THR A 179 7.78 -14.50 -18.15
CA THR A 179 7.22 -15.56 -17.29
C THR A 179 6.04 -15.08 -16.46
N SER A 180 5.90 -13.76 -16.32
CA SER A 180 4.79 -13.02 -15.74
C SER A 180 4.78 -11.59 -16.31
N LEU A 181 4.07 -10.65 -15.70
CA LEU A 181 4.21 -9.22 -15.97
C LEU A 181 5.45 -8.61 -15.29
N ASP A 182 6.14 -9.36 -14.43
CA ASP A 182 7.30 -8.85 -13.69
C ASP A 182 8.41 -8.33 -14.62
N GLU A 183 8.64 -8.98 -15.78
CA GLU A 183 9.68 -8.52 -16.70
C GLU A 183 9.42 -7.12 -17.30
N ASP A 184 8.16 -6.66 -17.34
CA ASP A 184 7.79 -5.27 -17.70
C ASP A 184 7.74 -4.35 -16.47
N MET A 185 7.17 -4.83 -15.36
CA MET A 185 6.89 -4.02 -14.17
C MET A 185 8.12 -3.78 -13.29
N PHE A 186 9.00 -4.76 -13.14
CA PHE A 186 10.14 -4.70 -12.24
C PHE A 186 11.10 -3.54 -12.57
N PRO A 187 11.50 -3.29 -13.84
CA PRO A 187 12.36 -2.15 -14.17
C PRO A 187 11.75 -0.80 -13.80
N ARG A 188 10.43 -0.65 -13.94
CA ARG A 188 9.71 0.58 -13.55
C ARG A 188 9.72 0.75 -12.03
N ALA A 189 9.43 -0.31 -11.28
CA ALA A 189 9.47 -0.30 -9.82
C ALA A 189 10.87 0.07 -9.30
N VAL A 190 11.93 -0.46 -9.92
CA VAL A 190 13.32 -0.07 -9.62
C VAL A 190 13.56 1.43 -9.88
N GLY A 191 13.05 1.96 -10.99
CA GLY A 191 13.18 3.38 -11.32
C GLY A 191 12.53 4.28 -10.27
N LEU A 192 11.33 3.93 -9.80
CA LEU A 192 10.60 4.68 -8.78
C LEU A 192 11.23 4.52 -7.40
N ALA A 193 11.66 3.32 -7.02
CA ALA A 193 12.33 3.07 -5.74
C ALA A 193 13.64 3.87 -5.61
N ARG A 194 14.34 4.16 -6.72
CA ARG A 194 15.55 4.99 -6.70
C ARG A 194 15.32 6.46 -6.42
N LEU A 195 14.08 6.94 -6.57
CA LEU A 195 13.74 8.32 -6.24
C LEU A 195 13.70 8.53 -4.72
N GLY A 196 13.33 7.50 -3.94
CA GLY A 196 13.19 7.61 -2.49
C GLY A 196 12.35 8.82 -2.09
N ASN A 197 12.93 9.72 -1.29
CA ASN A 197 12.29 10.94 -0.83
C ASN A 197 11.89 11.91 -1.96
N ASP A 198 12.60 11.86 -3.10
CA ASP A 198 12.33 12.70 -4.27
C ASP A 198 11.13 12.20 -5.10
N ALA A 199 10.52 11.07 -4.74
CA ALA A 199 9.34 10.56 -5.43
C ALA A 199 8.12 11.47 -5.17
N GLU A 200 7.48 11.94 -6.24
CA GLU A 200 6.22 12.68 -6.18
C GLU A 200 5.07 11.80 -5.66
N PRO A 201 3.98 12.38 -5.12
CA PRO A 201 2.86 11.59 -4.58
C PRO A 201 2.27 10.56 -5.56
N ALA A 202 2.16 10.92 -6.85
CA ALA A 202 1.70 10.00 -7.89
C ALA A 202 2.68 8.85 -8.15
N GLN A 203 3.99 9.14 -8.09
CA GLN A 203 5.06 8.15 -8.25
C GLN A 203 5.10 7.17 -7.07
N ARG A 204 4.89 7.65 -5.83
CA ARG A 204 4.76 6.80 -4.64
C ARG A 204 3.54 5.87 -4.75
N GLN A 205 2.41 6.39 -5.23
CA GLN A 205 1.22 5.57 -5.48
C GLN A 205 1.46 4.50 -6.56
N GLU A 206 2.08 4.87 -7.68
CA GLU A 206 2.47 3.91 -8.73
C GLU A 206 3.41 2.82 -8.19
N LEU A 207 4.43 3.21 -7.42
CA LEU A 207 5.36 2.26 -6.80
C LEU A 207 4.64 1.28 -5.87
N ARG A 208 3.66 1.74 -5.08
CA ARG A 208 2.86 0.86 -4.22
C ARG A 208 2.01 -0.14 -5.01
N ARG A 209 1.43 0.29 -6.13
CA ARG A 209 0.67 -0.62 -7.01
C ARG A 209 1.58 -1.65 -7.67
N LEU A 210 2.73 -1.22 -8.20
CA LEU A 210 3.75 -2.12 -8.74
C LEU A 210 4.24 -3.10 -7.67
N TRP A 211 4.52 -2.63 -6.46
CA TRP A 211 4.88 -3.50 -5.34
C TRP A 211 3.79 -4.54 -5.07
N ALA A 212 2.52 -4.15 -5.04
CA ALA A 212 1.43 -5.09 -4.84
C ALA A 212 1.32 -6.15 -5.96
N SER A 213 1.61 -5.77 -7.21
CA SER A 213 1.51 -6.65 -8.39
C SER A 213 2.71 -7.59 -8.56
N LEU A 214 3.92 -7.13 -8.21
CA LEU A 214 5.13 -7.92 -8.38
C LEU A 214 5.05 -9.26 -7.63
N SER A 215 5.55 -10.32 -8.26
CA SER A 215 5.64 -11.63 -7.62
C SER A 215 6.48 -11.59 -6.33
N PRO A 216 6.30 -12.55 -5.40
CA PRO A 216 7.11 -12.60 -4.18
C PRO A 216 8.62 -12.65 -4.45
N GLU A 217 9.05 -13.36 -5.50
CA GLU A 217 10.46 -13.40 -5.94
C GLU A 217 10.94 -12.02 -6.42
N ALA A 218 10.16 -11.36 -7.29
CA ALA A 218 10.49 -10.04 -7.80
C ALA A 218 10.52 -8.98 -6.69
N ARG A 219 9.60 -9.04 -5.73
CA ARG A 219 9.64 -8.19 -4.54
C ARG A 219 10.85 -8.44 -3.67
N ALA A 220 11.27 -9.68 -3.45
CA ALA A 220 12.50 -9.95 -2.70
C ALA A 220 13.74 -9.37 -3.37
N ARG A 221 13.79 -9.46 -4.71
CA ARG A 221 14.85 -8.83 -5.49
C ARG A 221 14.81 -7.31 -5.36
N LEU A 222 13.64 -6.70 -5.44
CA LEU A 222 13.47 -5.25 -5.29
C LEU A 222 13.85 -4.79 -3.88
N TRP A 223 13.35 -5.49 -2.86
CA TRP A 223 13.64 -5.26 -1.44
C TRP A 223 15.13 -5.32 -1.16
N SER A 224 15.80 -6.42 -1.53
CA SER A 224 17.23 -6.60 -1.28
C SER A 224 18.14 -5.58 -1.98
N GLN A 225 17.70 -5.01 -3.11
CA GLN A 225 18.50 -4.07 -3.91
C GLN A 225 18.20 -2.60 -3.58
N HIS A 226 16.98 -2.30 -3.10
CA HIS A 226 16.46 -0.94 -3.01
C HIS A 226 15.65 -0.68 -1.73
N LYS A 227 15.89 -1.43 -0.64
CA LYS A 227 15.17 -1.29 0.64
C LYS A 227 15.01 0.16 1.09
N ASP A 228 16.11 0.90 1.22
CA ASP A 228 16.08 2.27 1.74
C ASP A 228 15.22 3.19 0.85
N GLY A 229 15.37 3.09 -0.47
CA GLY A 229 14.56 3.87 -1.42
C GLY A 229 13.08 3.49 -1.42
N LEU A 230 12.73 2.22 -1.12
CA LEU A 230 11.34 1.82 -0.93
C LEU A 230 10.75 2.41 0.36
N LEU A 231 11.52 2.39 1.45
CA LEU A 231 11.12 2.96 2.74
C LEU A 231 10.96 4.49 2.64
N ASP A 232 11.92 5.18 2.04
CA ASP A 232 11.88 6.62 1.76
C ASP A 232 10.68 7.02 0.88
N ALA A 233 10.27 6.13 -0.03
CA ALA A 233 9.09 6.32 -0.88
C ALA A 233 7.76 5.93 -0.20
N ASP A 234 7.78 5.64 1.11
CA ASP A 234 6.61 5.29 1.92
C ASP A 234 5.86 4.07 1.37
N ILE A 235 6.61 3.00 1.07
CA ILE A 235 6.03 1.74 0.56
C ILE A 235 5.09 1.07 1.57
N PHE A 236 5.29 1.33 2.87
CA PHE A 236 4.50 0.81 3.97
C PHE A 236 3.35 1.75 4.39
N ALA A 237 3.01 2.75 3.57
CA ALA A 237 1.83 3.58 3.78
C ALA A 237 0.59 2.73 4.05
N PRO A 238 -0.17 2.98 5.15
CA PRO A 238 -1.36 2.22 5.49
C PRO A 238 -2.43 2.25 4.39
N GLN A 239 -3.03 1.09 4.12
CA GLN A 239 -4.19 0.95 3.22
C GLN A 239 -5.51 0.80 3.98
N VAL A 240 -5.46 0.54 5.28
CA VAL A 240 -6.66 0.53 6.13
C VAL A 240 -7.41 1.86 6.08
N ARG A 241 -8.71 1.81 6.37
CA ARG A 241 -9.56 3.00 6.48
C ARG A 241 -9.13 3.85 7.67
N ARG A 242 -8.73 5.09 7.40
CA ARG A 242 -8.37 6.11 8.39
C ARG A 242 -9.45 7.18 8.44
N VAL A 243 -10.51 6.90 9.18
CA VAL A 243 -11.66 7.82 9.37
C VAL A 243 -11.86 8.03 10.87
N ALA A 244 -12.18 9.25 11.27
CA ALA A 244 -12.48 9.61 12.65
C ALA A 244 -13.67 8.83 13.23
N ALA A 245 -13.71 8.71 14.57
CA ALA A 245 -14.77 7.99 15.26
C ALA A 245 -16.13 8.72 15.20
N ASP A 246 -16.12 10.04 15.14
CA ASP A 246 -17.28 10.94 15.19
C ASP A 246 -17.18 12.06 14.13
N ASP A 247 -18.18 12.97 14.14
CA ASP A 247 -18.34 14.06 13.18
C ASP A 247 -17.62 15.37 13.57
N GLY A 248 -17.05 15.45 14.77
CA GLY A 248 -16.43 16.64 15.33
C GLY A 248 -17.40 17.79 15.62
N ALA A 249 -16.87 19.00 15.70
CA ALA A 249 -17.62 20.22 16.02
C ALA A 249 -18.61 20.68 14.92
N GLY A 250 -18.60 20.04 13.74
CA GLY A 250 -19.42 20.42 12.59
C GLY A 250 -18.65 21.24 11.55
N PRO A 251 -19.33 22.03 10.70
CA PRO A 251 -18.67 22.76 9.62
C PRO A 251 -17.83 23.94 10.14
N TYR A 252 -16.70 24.18 9.47
CA TYR A 252 -15.75 25.24 9.79
C TYR A 252 -16.20 26.62 9.29
N ASP A 253 -16.00 27.65 10.11
CA ASP A 253 -16.19 29.08 9.74
C ASP A 253 -17.57 29.40 9.14
N VAL A 254 -18.62 28.92 9.80
CA VAL A 254 -20.03 29.13 9.41
C VAL A 254 -20.76 30.15 10.29
N GLU A 255 -20.17 30.53 11.41
CA GLU A 255 -20.70 31.51 12.37
C GLU A 255 -19.73 32.68 12.56
N ASP A 256 -20.25 33.85 12.97
CA ASP A 256 -19.39 34.99 13.31
C ASP A 256 -18.84 34.89 14.75
N PRO A 257 -17.55 35.16 14.98
CA PRO A 257 -16.96 35.17 16.33
C PRO A 257 -17.39 36.42 17.12
N GLY A 258 -17.90 36.19 18.32
CA GLY A 258 -18.16 37.19 19.35
C GLY A 258 -16.93 37.54 20.17
N TRP A 259 -17.09 38.50 21.09
CA TRP A 259 -16.02 38.91 22.01
C TRP A 259 -15.62 37.82 22.99
N SER A 260 -16.56 36.99 23.44
CA SER A 260 -16.28 35.85 24.32
C SER A 260 -15.36 34.83 23.66
N ASP A 261 -15.53 34.57 22.37
CA ASP A 261 -14.77 33.55 21.65
C ASP A 261 -13.34 33.99 21.41
N ARG A 262 -13.15 35.27 21.07
CA ARG A 262 -11.81 35.88 20.96
C ARG A 262 -11.08 35.86 22.30
N TRP A 263 -11.81 36.02 23.40
CA TRP A 263 -11.24 35.88 24.74
C TRP A 263 -10.86 34.43 25.06
N ILE A 264 -11.72 33.47 24.73
CA ILE A 264 -11.44 32.03 24.91
C ILE A 264 -10.24 31.61 24.05
N HIS A 265 -10.16 32.04 22.80
CA HIS A 265 -9.01 31.79 21.91
C HIS A 265 -7.71 32.33 22.51
N ALA A 266 -7.71 33.59 22.97
CA ALA A 266 -6.54 34.18 23.64
C ALA A 266 -6.17 33.44 24.94
N GLN A 267 -7.18 33.01 25.70
CA GLN A 267 -6.98 32.24 26.93
C GLN A 267 -6.38 30.86 26.65
N ALA A 268 -6.88 30.14 25.64
CA ALA A 268 -6.34 28.86 25.20
C ALA A 268 -4.88 29.02 24.72
N GLY A 269 -4.57 30.10 24.00
CA GLY A 269 -3.20 30.46 23.62
C GLY A 269 -2.26 30.58 24.83
N MET A 270 -2.67 31.29 25.88
CA MET A 270 -1.88 31.39 27.12
C MET A 270 -1.71 30.05 27.84
N MET A 271 -2.66 29.12 27.69
CA MET A 271 -2.55 27.78 28.28
C MET A 271 -1.51 26.90 27.57
N THR A 272 -1.28 27.11 26.27
CA THR A 272 -0.24 26.38 25.53
C THR A 272 1.16 26.70 26.10
N ASP A 273 1.43 27.97 26.37
CA ASP A 273 2.69 28.42 26.99
C ASP A 273 2.88 27.80 28.39
N ALA A 274 1.78 27.67 29.15
CA ALA A 274 1.81 27.06 30.48
C ALA A 274 1.96 25.53 30.42
N GLY A 275 1.35 24.87 29.44
CA GLY A 275 1.48 23.44 29.18
C GLY A 275 2.92 23.06 28.84
N ASP A 276 3.57 23.83 27.98
CA ASP A 276 5.00 23.73 27.67
C ASP A 276 5.86 23.82 28.94
N PHE A 277 5.52 24.75 29.84
CA PHE A 277 6.27 24.97 31.08
C PHE A 277 6.17 23.81 32.08
N ILE A 278 5.09 23.02 32.05
CA ILE A 278 4.88 21.87 32.96
C ILE A 278 5.13 20.51 32.30
N GLY A 279 5.72 20.49 31.09
CA GLY A 279 6.13 19.26 30.40
C GLY A 279 5.04 18.57 29.57
N ASN A 280 3.94 19.26 29.25
CA ASN A 280 2.91 18.76 28.31
C ASN A 280 3.12 19.39 26.93
N THR A 281 4.29 19.17 26.34
CA THR A 281 4.75 19.89 25.14
C THR A 281 4.01 19.47 23.88
N ASP A 282 3.52 18.22 23.79
CA ASP A 282 2.73 17.75 22.65
C ASP A 282 1.29 18.21 22.72
N ALA A 283 0.72 18.19 23.92
CA ALA A 283 -0.61 18.75 24.14
C ALA A 283 -0.63 20.24 23.74
N SER A 284 0.44 20.96 24.08
CA SER A 284 0.59 22.37 23.73
C SER A 284 0.82 22.58 22.23
N ARG A 285 1.60 21.69 21.57
CA ARG A 285 1.76 21.70 20.10
C ARG A 285 0.43 21.49 19.38
N ASN A 286 -0.34 20.48 19.79
CA ASN A 286 -1.64 20.17 19.18
C ASN A 286 -2.65 21.31 19.39
N MET A 287 -2.68 21.89 20.60
CA MET A 287 -3.50 23.06 20.90
C MET A 287 -3.07 24.29 20.08
N ASN A 288 -1.77 24.54 19.93
CA ASN A 288 -1.29 25.64 19.09
C ASN A 288 -1.71 25.45 17.63
N HIS A 289 -1.52 24.25 17.07
CA HIS A 289 -1.96 23.94 15.71
C HIS A 289 -3.47 24.11 15.51
N TYR A 290 -4.27 23.72 16.51
CA TYR A 290 -5.71 23.98 16.53
C TYR A 290 -6.03 25.47 16.43
N LEU A 291 -5.40 26.29 17.28
CA LEU A 291 -5.64 27.73 17.39
C LEU A 291 -5.09 28.54 16.22
N GLU A 292 -4.09 28.03 15.50
CA GLU A 292 -3.61 28.59 14.23
C GLU A 292 -4.65 28.50 13.11
N GLY A 293 -5.54 27.50 13.19
CA GLY A 293 -6.72 27.40 12.32
C GLY A 293 -6.43 26.91 10.90
N SER A 294 -5.23 26.37 10.61
CA SER A 294 -4.89 25.87 9.27
C SER A 294 -5.78 24.67 8.87
N GLY A 295 -6.01 23.74 9.80
CA GLY A 295 -6.64 22.45 9.53
C GLY A 295 -5.71 21.46 8.80
N ASP A 296 -4.44 21.81 8.61
CA ASP A 296 -3.46 20.93 7.96
C ASP A 296 -3.25 19.66 8.79
N THR A 297 -2.99 18.54 8.14
CA THR A 297 -2.71 17.29 8.88
C THR A 297 -1.44 17.45 9.72
N LEU A 298 -1.54 17.20 11.03
CA LEU A 298 -0.40 17.23 11.93
C LEU A 298 0.36 15.90 11.92
N ASN A 299 1.69 15.95 11.75
CA ASN A 299 2.52 14.75 11.79
C ASN A 299 2.79 14.31 13.24
N LEU A 300 2.53 13.03 13.52
CA LEU A 300 2.77 12.40 14.83
C LEU A 300 4.15 11.73 14.87
N ASP A 301 4.85 11.96 15.98
CA ASP A 301 6.16 11.37 16.25
C ASP A 301 6.01 9.97 16.86
N VAL A 302 5.67 8.99 16.03
CA VAL A 302 5.29 7.64 16.49
C VAL A 302 6.45 6.93 17.20
N ASP A 303 7.71 7.21 16.85
CA ASP A 303 8.86 6.63 17.56
C ASP A 303 8.92 7.11 19.01
N ARG A 304 8.67 8.41 19.25
CA ARG A 304 8.61 8.94 20.62
C ARG A 304 7.36 8.44 21.35
N MET A 305 6.22 8.38 20.66
CA MET A 305 4.99 7.81 21.24
C MET A 305 5.19 6.35 21.71
N LEU A 306 5.88 5.51 20.93
CA LEU A 306 6.16 4.12 21.31
C LEU A 306 7.14 4.01 22.49
N THR A 307 8.07 4.95 22.59
CA THR A 307 9.03 5.04 23.70
C THR A 307 8.33 5.43 25.00
N ASP A 308 7.51 6.49 24.94
CA ASP A 308 6.86 7.10 26.10
C ASP A 308 5.63 6.31 26.58
N ASP A 309 4.83 5.74 25.67
CA ASP A 309 3.53 5.16 25.96
C ASP A 309 3.51 3.62 25.89
N GLU A 310 3.44 2.99 27.07
CA GLU A 310 3.37 1.53 27.19
C GLU A 310 2.11 0.93 26.53
N THR A 311 0.98 1.63 26.56
CA THR A 311 -0.29 1.11 26.00
C THR A 311 -0.23 1.03 24.47
N LEU A 312 0.33 2.05 23.81
CA LEU A 312 0.56 2.00 22.36
C LEU A 312 1.53 0.86 22.01
N ARG A 313 2.64 0.74 22.73
CA ARG A 313 3.62 -0.33 22.52
C ARG A 313 2.98 -1.72 22.64
N LEU A 314 2.24 -1.99 23.72
CA LEU A 314 1.53 -3.27 23.92
C LEU A 314 0.45 -3.52 22.86
N THR A 315 -0.21 -2.47 22.37
CA THR A 315 -1.20 -2.58 21.29
C THR A 315 -0.55 -3.05 19.99
N ALA A 316 0.59 -2.46 19.62
CA ALA A 316 1.37 -2.88 18.46
C ALA A 316 1.90 -4.31 18.60
N GLU A 317 2.48 -4.66 19.76
CA GLU A 317 2.96 -6.01 20.08
C GLU A 317 1.86 -7.06 19.96
N THR A 318 0.70 -6.80 20.55
CA THR A 318 -0.44 -7.72 20.50
C THR A 318 -0.94 -7.90 19.07
N SER A 319 -0.98 -6.80 18.29
CA SER A 319 -1.40 -6.83 16.90
C SER A 319 -0.45 -7.68 16.06
N VAL A 320 0.87 -7.48 16.15
CA VAL A 320 1.84 -8.30 15.41
C VAL A 320 1.80 -9.75 15.87
N ALA A 321 1.75 -9.99 17.18
CA ALA A 321 1.72 -11.34 17.74
C ALA A 321 0.53 -12.17 17.25
N ALA A 322 -0.64 -11.54 17.07
CA ALA A 322 -1.84 -12.18 16.56
C ALA A 322 -1.77 -12.57 15.07
N HIS A 323 -0.85 -11.99 14.30
CA HIS A 323 -0.76 -12.18 12.84
C HIS A 323 0.53 -12.85 12.37
N GLN A 324 1.61 -12.81 13.14
CA GLN A 324 2.95 -13.28 12.72
C GLN A 324 2.96 -14.73 12.22
N ASP A 325 2.21 -15.65 12.85
CA ASP A 325 2.17 -17.06 12.45
C ASP A 325 1.58 -17.24 11.05
N ARG A 326 0.49 -16.52 10.77
CA ARG A 326 -0.17 -16.55 9.45
C ARG A 326 0.75 -15.95 8.39
N TRP A 327 1.38 -14.82 8.67
CA TRP A 327 2.31 -14.19 7.73
C TRP A 327 3.52 -15.09 7.45
N ARG A 328 4.10 -15.67 8.49
CA ARG A 328 5.20 -16.63 8.38
C ARG A 328 4.81 -17.83 7.51
N GLN A 329 3.62 -18.40 7.74
CA GLN A 329 3.13 -19.51 6.92
C GLN A 329 2.99 -19.11 5.44
N GLN A 330 2.35 -17.98 5.16
CA GLN A 330 2.20 -17.47 3.79
C GLN A 330 3.55 -17.24 3.10
N ALA A 331 4.53 -16.70 3.83
CA ALA A 331 5.86 -16.42 3.29
C ALA A 331 6.63 -17.72 2.98
N LEU A 332 6.51 -18.73 3.85
CA LEU A 332 7.11 -20.04 3.64
C LEU A 332 6.46 -20.80 2.48
N GLU A 333 5.14 -20.74 2.34
CA GLU A 333 4.45 -21.33 1.18
C GLU A 333 4.92 -20.68 -0.13
N ALA A 334 5.07 -19.36 -0.17
CA ALA A 334 5.64 -18.66 -1.33
C ALA A 334 7.11 -19.07 -1.59
N PHE A 335 7.90 -19.23 -0.53
CA PHE A 335 9.28 -19.68 -0.62
C PHE A 335 9.38 -21.10 -1.21
N GLU A 336 8.53 -22.03 -0.76
CA GLU A 336 8.45 -23.39 -1.30
C GLU A 336 8.04 -23.40 -2.78
N GLN A 337 7.02 -22.60 -3.15
CA GLN A 337 6.56 -22.46 -4.53
C GLN A 337 7.63 -21.87 -5.46
N SER A 338 8.51 -21.02 -4.94
CA SER A 338 9.65 -20.46 -5.68
C SER A 338 10.80 -21.46 -5.92
N GLY A 339 10.72 -22.66 -5.33
CA GLY A 339 11.81 -23.64 -5.31
C GLY A 339 12.95 -23.26 -4.36
N GLY A 340 12.67 -22.50 -3.31
CA GLY A 340 13.63 -22.08 -2.29
C GLY A 340 14.42 -20.81 -2.62
N LYS A 341 13.92 -19.98 -3.54
CA LYS A 341 14.50 -18.66 -3.82
C LYS A 341 13.98 -17.62 -2.82
N PRO A 342 14.70 -16.51 -2.59
CA PRO A 342 14.22 -15.43 -1.76
C PRO A 342 12.83 -14.93 -2.19
N VAL A 343 11.93 -14.76 -1.22
CA VAL A 343 10.60 -14.18 -1.42
C VAL A 343 10.32 -13.09 -0.39
N THR A 344 9.46 -12.15 -0.74
CA THR A 344 8.96 -11.13 0.19
C THR A 344 7.46 -11.02 0.01
N ILE A 345 6.70 -10.87 1.11
CA ILE A 345 5.24 -10.70 1.13
C ILE A 345 4.87 -9.41 1.88
N PRO A 346 3.94 -8.56 1.40
CA PRO A 346 3.54 -7.37 2.13
C PRO A 346 2.56 -7.79 3.22
N VAL A 347 2.60 -7.11 4.36
CA VAL A 347 1.72 -7.44 5.48
C VAL A 347 1.13 -6.18 6.09
N GLU A 348 -0.11 -6.28 6.53
CA GLU A 348 -0.82 -5.22 7.22
C GLU A 348 -1.79 -5.83 8.24
N THR A 349 -1.90 -5.20 9.40
CA THR A 349 -2.92 -5.54 10.41
C THR A 349 -4.17 -4.66 10.21
N PRO A 350 -5.34 -5.13 10.66
CA PRO A 350 -6.49 -4.24 10.85
C PRO A 350 -6.15 -3.08 11.80
N ALA A 351 -6.93 -2.02 11.70
CA ALA A 351 -6.86 -0.90 12.64
C ALA A 351 -7.44 -1.31 14.00
N LEU A 352 -6.74 -0.96 15.08
CA LEU A 352 -7.15 -1.18 16.47
C LEU A 352 -7.20 0.16 17.21
N GLY A 353 -8.28 0.40 17.94
CA GLY A 353 -8.40 1.56 18.81
C GLY A 353 -7.64 1.34 20.12
N TYR A 354 -7.01 2.38 20.63
CA TYR A 354 -6.31 2.38 21.92
C TYR A 354 -6.51 3.71 22.64
N THR A 355 -6.02 3.84 23.86
CA THR A 355 -6.04 5.09 24.62
C THR A 355 -4.71 5.27 25.31
N HIS A 356 -4.11 6.44 25.13
CA HIS A 356 -2.82 6.75 25.73
C HIS A 356 -2.88 6.68 27.25
N SER A 357 -1.81 6.15 27.83
CA SER A 357 -1.55 6.08 29.26
C SER A 357 -0.56 7.15 29.71
N ASP A 358 0.34 7.58 28.83
CA ASP A 358 1.21 8.73 29.07
C ASP A 358 0.37 10.02 29.13
N ARG A 359 0.69 10.90 30.09
CA ARG A 359 -0.11 12.09 30.36
C ARG A 359 -0.03 13.11 29.22
N ASN A 360 1.14 13.31 28.65
CA ASN A 360 1.34 14.30 27.59
C ASN A 360 0.65 13.82 26.31
N TRP A 361 0.86 12.57 25.91
CA TRP A 361 0.19 11.97 24.75
C TRP A 361 -1.32 11.82 24.92
N TYR A 362 -1.79 11.51 26.13
CA TYR A 362 -3.23 11.49 26.43
C TYR A 362 -3.88 12.87 26.28
N LEU A 363 -3.19 13.95 26.64
CA LEU A 363 -3.70 15.30 26.44
C LEU A 363 -3.57 15.78 24.99
N ALA A 364 -2.59 15.27 24.24
CA ALA A 364 -2.36 15.63 22.84
C ALA A 364 -3.30 14.90 21.88
N VAL A 365 -3.48 13.59 22.07
CA VAL A 365 -4.18 12.68 21.17
C VAL A 365 -5.36 12.00 21.88
N GLY A 366 -5.17 11.54 23.12
CA GLY A 366 -6.21 10.83 23.85
C GLY A 366 -6.37 9.39 23.36
N SER A 367 -7.41 9.13 22.56
CA SER A 367 -7.72 7.79 22.04
C SER A 367 -7.53 7.76 20.52
N GLY A 368 -6.49 7.06 20.06
CA GLY A 368 -6.19 6.95 18.63
C GLY A 368 -6.50 5.58 18.04
N MET A 369 -6.26 5.47 16.74
CA MET A 369 -6.19 4.20 16.03
C MET A 369 -4.73 3.87 15.71
N SER A 370 -4.40 2.58 15.74
CA SER A 370 -3.10 2.08 15.32
C SER A 370 -3.23 0.87 14.40
N ASN A 371 -2.29 0.74 13.46
CA ASN A 371 -2.06 -0.50 12.73
C ASN A 371 -0.56 -0.73 12.50
N THR A 372 -0.21 -1.92 12.06
CA THR A 372 1.15 -2.27 11.65
C THR A 372 1.16 -2.64 10.18
N THR A 373 2.11 -2.07 9.44
CA THR A 373 2.41 -2.39 8.04
C THR A 373 3.85 -2.88 7.93
N GLY A 374 4.14 -3.72 6.94
CA GLY A 374 5.48 -4.25 6.79
C GLY A 374 5.64 -5.22 5.62
N ALA A 375 6.76 -5.93 5.62
CA ALA A 375 7.03 -7.03 4.71
C ALA A 375 7.71 -8.19 5.43
N VAL A 376 7.25 -9.42 5.14
CA VAL A 376 7.93 -10.64 5.58
C VAL A 376 8.79 -11.18 4.45
N THR A 377 10.09 -11.31 4.71
CA THR A 377 11.07 -11.83 3.76
C THR A 377 11.53 -13.22 4.19
N VAL A 378 11.61 -14.16 3.24
CA VAL A 378 12.21 -15.48 3.44
C VAL A 378 13.44 -15.61 2.56
N VAL A 379 14.56 -16.00 3.14
CA VAL A 379 15.81 -16.30 2.42
C VAL A 379 16.33 -17.69 2.78
N PRO A 380 17.06 -18.38 1.89
CA PRO A 380 17.72 -19.62 2.23
C PRO A 380 18.85 -19.34 3.24
N GLY A 381 18.78 -19.97 4.41
CA GLY A 381 19.84 -19.92 5.41
C GLY A 381 21.08 -20.71 5.00
N ALA A 382 22.20 -20.46 5.69
CA ALA A 382 23.48 -21.13 5.42
C ALA A 382 23.45 -22.66 5.59
N ASP A 383 22.52 -23.15 6.41
CA ASP A 383 22.25 -24.58 6.64
C ASP A 383 21.20 -25.16 5.69
N GLY A 384 20.72 -24.37 4.73
CA GLY A 384 19.66 -24.72 3.79
C GLY A 384 18.25 -24.59 4.37
N ARG A 385 18.09 -24.16 5.63
CA ARG A 385 16.76 -23.92 6.23
C ARG A 385 16.30 -22.49 5.95
N PRO A 386 15.00 -22.26 5.73
CA PRO A 386 14.50 -20.91 5.49
C PRO A 386 14.66 -20.03 6.74
N GLN A 387 15.20 -18.84 6.55
CA GLN A 387 15.22 -17.75 7.53
C GLN A 387 14.10 -16.79 7.18
N VAL A 388 13.27 -16.43 8.16
CA VAL A 388 12.10 -15.59 7.97
C VAL A 388 12.27 -14.35 8.82
N ALA A 389 12.17 -13.17 8.21
CA ALA A 389 12.25 -11.91 8.91
C ALA A 389 11.08 -11.00 8.57
N LEU A 390 10.68 -10.15 9.51
CA LEU A 390 9.68 -9.10 9.37
C LEU A 390 10.37 -7.75 9.49
N ASP A 391 10.24 -6.93 8.45
CA ASP A 391 10.48 -5.50 8.51
C ASP A 391 9.12 -4.79 8.62
N TYR A 392 8.89 -4.03 9.69
CA TYR A 392 7.57 -3.42 9.95
C TYR A 392 7.68 -2.01 10.53
N GLN A 393 6.60 -1.25 10.41
CA GLN A 393 6.40 0.02 11.09
C GLN A 393 5.03 0.05 11.79
N VAL A 394 4.94 0.81 12.87
CA VAL A 394 3.67 1.12 13.54
C VAL A 394 3.16 2.43 12.99
N ASN A 395 1.87 2.51 12.70
CA ASN A 395 1.21 3.72 12.25
C ASN A 395 0.17 4.13 13.28
N VAL A 396 0.01 5.43 13.46
CA VAL A 396 -0.98 6.03 14.35
C VAL A 396 -1.73 7.10 13.59
N TRP A 397 -3.04 7.20 13.82
CA TRP A 397 -3.82 8.32 13.36
C TRP A 397 -5.01 8.58 14.29
N ASP A 398 -5.45 9.82 14.28
CA ASP A 398 -6.66 10.28 14.92
C ASP A 398 -7.12 11.61 14.31
N ARG A 399 -8.22 12.18 14.79
CA ARG A 399 -8.61 13.55 14.52
C ARG A 399 -8.65 14.34 15.81
N TYR A 400 -7.99 15.50 15.82
CA TYR A 400 -8.13 16.46 16.90
C TYR A 400 -9.46 17.18 16.76
N ASN A 401 -10.47 16.70 17.48
CA ASN A 401 -11.82 17.24 17.52
C ASN A 401 -12.27 17.56 18.94
N TRP A 402 -13.26 18.45 19.05
CA TRP A 402 -13.86 18.82 20.32
C TRP A 402 -15.36 18.53 20.29
N ASP A 403 -15.77 17.46 20.96
CA ASP A 403 -17.17 17.08 21.08
C ASP A 403 -17.90 17.94 22.12
N PRO A 404 -19.04 18.57 21.77
CA PRO A 404 -19.86 19.29 22.74
C PRO A 404 -20.52 18.30 23.72
N GLY A 405 -19.90 18.08 24.89
CA GLY A 405 -20.46 17.19 25.91
C GLY A 405 -19.52 16.78 27.05
N LYS A 406 -18.22 17.04 26.92
CA LYS A 406 -17.22 16.83 27.97
C LYS A 406 -16.71 18.19 28.49
N SER A 407 -16.11 18.19 29.67
CA SER A 407 -15.59 19.41 30.30
C SER A 407 -14.25 19.14 30.95
N THR A 408 -13.25 19.95 30.63
CA THR A 408 -11.93 19.87 31.26
C THR A 408 -11.72 21.08 32.17
N PRO A 409 -11.64 20.91 33.51
CA PRO A 409 -11.33 22.03 34.40
C PRO A 409 -9.86 22.45 34.22
N ILE A 410 -9.61 23.74 33.96
CA ILE A 410 -8.24 24.28 33.79
C ILE A 410 -8.02 25.49 34.73
N GLY A 411 -7.65 25.21 35.98
CA GLY A 411 -7.32 26.24 36.97
C GLY A 411 -8.55 27.06 37.42
N PRO A 412 -8.45 28.39 37.63
CA PRO A 412 -9.55 29.23 38.13
C PRO A 412 -10.66 29.50 37.09
N THR A 413 -10.54 28.96 35.88
CA THR A 413 -11.46 29.14 34.75
C THR A 413 -11.77 27.79 34.10
N THR A 414 -13.00 27.59 33.65
CA THR A 414 -13.39 26.38 32.93
C THR A 414 -13.51 26.73 31.45
N ILE A 415 -12.64 26.17 30.60
CA ILE A 415 -12.88 26.10 29.16
C ILE A 415 -13.60 24.77 28.93
N THR A 416 -14.79 24.82 28.35
CA THR A 416 -15.55 23.61 28.02
C THR A 416 -15.21 23.14 26.62
N ASP A 417 -15.41 21.86 26.34
CA ASP A 417 -15.23 21.32 24.99
C ASP A 417 -16.18 22.01 23.99
N ALA A 418 -17.35 22.46 24.46
CA ALA A 418 -18.28 23.27 23.67
C ALA A 418 -17.70 24.67 23.32
N ASP A 419 -16.93 25.28 24.22
CA ASP A 419 -16.24 26.55 23.95
C ASP A 419 -15.17 26.35 22.86
N MET A 420 -14.41 25.26 22.94
CA MET A 420 -13.38 24.91 21.96
C MET A 420 -14.01 24.58 20.61
N ALA A 421 -15.06 23.76 20.57
CA ALA A 421 -15.84 23.45 19.38
C ALA A 421 -16.39 24.73 18.72
N ARG A 422 -16.81 25.72 19.52
CA ARG A 422 -17.29 27.00 19.00
C ARG A 422 -16.19 27.82 18.31
N LEU A 423 -14.93 27.66 18.71
CA LEU A 423 -13.81 28.28 17.97
C LEU A 423 -13.70 27.71 16.54
N HIS A 424 -14.02 26.42 16.35
CA HIS A 424 -14.10 25.79 15.02
C HIS A 424 -15.19 26.42 14.15
N THR A 425 -16.41 26.46 14.67
CA THR A 425 -17.55 26.95 13.89
C THR A 425 -17.47 28.44 13.59
N THR A 426 -16.72 29.21 14.39
CA THR A 426 -16.49 30.66 14.21
C THR A 426 -15.20 31.02 13.48
N GLY A 427 -14.46 30.04 12.97
CA GLY A 427 -13.24 30.26 12.18
C GLY A 427 -12.01 30.67 12.99
N LEU A 428 -12.11 30.78 14.32
CA LEU A 428 -11.00 31.19 15.19
C LEU A 428 -9.97 30.07 15.44
N ALA A 429 -10.38 28.81 15.31
CA ALA A 429 -9.53 27.64 15.42
C ALA A 429 -10.06 26.56 14.45
N ARG A 430 -9.30 25.51 14.13
CA ARG A 430 -9.76 24.50 13.17
C ARG A 430 -9.34 23.09 13.60
N GLU A 431 -10.30 22.17 13.55
CA GLU A 431 -10.06 20.73 13.78
C GLU A 431 -9.19 20.18 12.65
N PHE A 432 -8.37 19.17 12.96
CA PHE A 432 -7.39 18.65 12.00
C PHE A 432 -7.14 17.16 12.20
N ASP A 433 -6.75 16.49 11.12
CA ASP A 433 -6.27 15.12 11.18
C ASP A 433 -4.86 15.07 11.75
N MET A 434 -4.56 14.04 12.53
CA MET A 434 -3.21 13.74 12.97
C MET A 434 -2.84 12.33 12.54
N ARG A 435 -1.63 12.15 12.03
CA ARG A 435 -1.14 10.83 11.62
C ARG A 435 0.38 10.77 11.60
N GLY A 436 0.92 9.58 11.78
CA GLY A 436 2.35 9.34 11.64
C GLY A 436 2.65 7.85 11.50
N SER A 437 3.89 7.58 11.14
CA SER A 437 4.45 6.25 11.02
C SER A 437 5.80 6.23 11.73
N GLY A 438 6.06 5.19 12.51
CA GLY A 438 7.34 4.99 13.18
C GLY A 438 8.42 4.53 12.21
N SER A 439 9.65 4.56 12.68
CA SER A 439 10.79 3.96 12.00
C SER A 439 10.57 2.47 11.76
N THR A 440 11.10 1.97 10.64
CA THR A 440 11.02 0.54 10.34
C THR A 440 11.91 -0.26 11.29
N GLN A 441 11.31 -1.24 11.97
CA GLN A 441 11.97 -2.18 12.85
C GLN A 441 12.12 -3.56 12.18
N HIS A 442 13.14 -4.30 12.57
CA HIS A 442 13.47 -5.61 12.00
C HIS A 442 13.37 -6.72 13.07
N VAL A 443 12.72 -7.83 12.72
CA VAL A 443 12.50 -8.97 13.63
C VAL A 443 12.69 -10.29 12.90
N GLU A 444 13.45 -11.21 13.48
CA GLU A 444 13.53 -12.59 13.02
C GLU A 444 12.32 -13.39 13.51
N LEU A 445 11.53 -13.93 12.57
CA LEU A 445 10.34 -14.75 12.86
C LEU A 445 10.72 -16.23 12.96
N GLY A 446 11.07 -16.64 14.19
CA GLY A 446 11.31 -18.04 14.54
C GLY A 446 10.05 -18.92 14.46
N SER A 447 10.15 -20.16 14.95
CA SER A 447 9.03 -21.12 14.99
C SER A 447 8.02 -20.87 16.13
N GLY A 448 8.15 -19.74 16.84
CA GLY A 448 7.31 -19.35 17.97
C GLY A 448 7.27 -17.83 18.09
N PRO A 449 6.54 -17.29 19.07
CA PRO A 449 6.32 -15.85 19.18
C PRO A 449 7.65 -15.09 19.27
N ALA A 450 7.92 -14.22 18.30
CA ALA A 450 9.07 -13.33 18.38
C ALA A 450 8.65 -12.09 19.19
N PRO A 451 9.39 -11.74 20.26
CA PRO A 451 9.17 -10.45 20.92
C PRO A 451 9.55 -9.34 19.95
N LEU A 452 8.76 -8.26 19.93
CA LEU A 452 9.16 -7.07 19.19
C LEU A 452 10.37 -6.41 19.89
N PRO A 453 11.30 -5.83 19.13
CA PRO A 453 12.40 -5.06 19.69
C PRO A 453 11.84 -3.81 20.38
N ASP A 454 12.56 -3.34 21.39
CA ASP A 454 12.27 -2.04 21.98
C ASP A 454 12.20 -0.97 20.87
N PRO A 455 11.24 -0.04 20.93
CA PRO A 455 11.15 1.05 19.97
C PRO A 455 12.46 1.83 19.95
N PRO A 456 12.93 2.27 18.76
CA PRO A 456 14.12 3.10 18.68
C PRO A 456 13.87 4.40 19.45
N ASP A 457 14.69 4.66 20.46
CA ASP A 457 14.67 5.94 21.16
C ASP A 457 15.11 7.04 20.18
N PRO A 458 14.23 7.98 19.82
CA PRO A 458 14.57 9.03 18.88
C PRO A 458 15.60 10.02 19.46
N GLY A 459 15.98 9.91 20.74
CA GLY A 459 16.90 10.80 21.43
C GLY A 459 16.35 12.22 21.55
N ARG A 460 15.02 12.34 21.46
CA ARG A 460 14.26 13.59 21.39
C ARG A 460 13.34 13.67 22.59
N ASP A 461 13.52 14.70 23.39
CA ASP A 461 12.73 14.97 24.59
C ASP A 461 11.40 15.68 24.29
N GLY A 462 11.21 16.14 23.04
CA GLY A 462 10.01 16.88 22.65
C GLY A 462 9.88 18.25 23.33
N GLU A 463 10.94 18.75 23.96
CA GLU A 463 10.93 20.06 24.59
C GLU A 463 10.88 21.17 23.54
N ARG A 464 10.64 22.41 23.98
CA ARG A 464 10.52 23.57 23.08
C ARG A 464 11.76 23.82 22.21
N THR A 465 12.92 23.31 22.61
CA THR A 465 14.18 23.42 21.87
C THR A 465 14.45 22.27 20.92
N ASP A 466 13.61 21.23 20.90
CA ASP A 466 13.75 20.08 20.00
C ASP A 466 13.52 20.52 18.54
N PRO A 467 14.54 20.42 17.65
CA PRO A 467 14.42 20.79 16.25
C PRO A 467 13.36 19.99 15.47
N GLY A 468 13.01 18.79 15.94
CA GLY A 468 12.02 17.91 15.34
C GLY A 468 10.59 18.15 15.83
N ARG A 469 10.38 19.03 16.81
CA ARG A 469 9.08 19.25 17.48
C ARG A 469 7.97 19.57 16.49
N GLU A 470 8.21 20.48 15.55
CA GLU A 470 7.19 20.92 14.60
C GLU A 470 6.98 19.94 13.43
N GLY A 471 7.80 18.89 13.34
CA GLY A 471 7.88 18.00 12.19
C GLY A 471 8.66 18.64 11.04
N VAL A 472 9.34 17.81 10.25
CA VAL A 472 9.85 18.24 8.95
C VAL A 472 8.62 18.40 8.04
N ARG A 473 8.40 19.61 7.52
CA ARG A 473 7.33 19.91 6.55
C ARG A 473 7.50 19.16 5.25
#